data_AF-A0A1Q8RKH2-F1
#
_entry.id   AF-A0A1Q8RKH2-F1
#
_cell.length_a   1.000
_cell.length_b   1.000
_cell.length_c   1.000
_cell.angle_alpha   90.00
_cell.angle_beta   90.00
_cell.angle_gamma   90.00
#
_symmetry.space_group_name_H-M   'P 1'
#
loop_
_entity.id
_entity.type
_entity.pdbx_description
1 polymer ?
#
loop_
_entity_poly.entity_id
_entity_poly.type
_entity_poly.pdbx_seq_one_letter_code
_entity_poly.pdbx_strand_id
1 'polypeptide(L)'
;MKSIKNVSKVLIICSLAAFAVVFLLLFQTEQAAARQNFEQINCQPVFHNRKEFRSQLLKEEHGHQHDHHEPQTEKQTVWNLQKADRLRQKMMVYRPSNQGRFREYWVGTSLKWKGVSLPNQVISNVKNKQTFHVSIDGKDRQLQYSKTGEQAGWNVVAVFSNQNDAKASKKHTYFFIINDRKEALIIEPVSLNRKHIAFTSKVSRQLLSVFTSILAEH
;
A
#
# COMPACT_ATOMS: atom_id res chain seq x y z
N MET A 1 -28.82 -3.57 53.97
CA MET A 1 -27.46 -4.06 53.59
C MET A 1 -27.61 -5.33 52.77
N LYS A 2 -26.71 -5.54 51.78
CA LYS A 2 -26.71 -6.53 50.66
C LYS A 2 -27.40 -6.00 49.39
N SER A 3 -26.68 -5.34 48.47
CA SER A 3 -25.72 -5.84 47.46
C SER A 3 -26.40 -6.64 46.35
N ILE A 4 -27.00 -5.95 45.38
CA ILE A 4 -27.37 -6.49 44.07
C ILE A 4 -26.12 -6.37 43.17
N LYS A 5 -25.44 -7.49 42.94
CA LYS A 5 -24.45 -7.65 41.87
C LYS A 5 -25.11 -8.42 40.73
N ASN A 6 -24.70 -8.10 39.50
CA ASN A 6 -24.93 -8.82 38.24
C ASN A 6 -26.21 -8.46 37.46
N VAL A 7 -26.15 -7.38 36.67
CA VAL A 7 -26.55 -7.40 35.25
C VAL A 7 -25.73 -6.32 34.53
N SER A 8 -25.21 -6.60 33.33
CA SER A 8 -24.42 -5.71 32.43
C SER A 8 -22.99 -6.17 32.17
N LYS A 9 -22.82 -7.42 31.73
CA LYS A 9 -21.65 -7.85 30.94
C LYS A 9 -22.05 -8.82 29.82
N VAL A 10 -23.16 -8.55 29.13
CA VAL A 10 -23.47 -9.21 27.85
C VAL A 10 -24.28 -8.24 26.99
N LEU A 11 -23.61 -7.25 26.42
CA LEU A 11 -24.01 -6.51 25.23
C LEU A 11 -22.79 -5.66 24.87
N ILE A 12 -22.53 -5.42 23.59
CA ILE A 12 -21.29 -4.82 23.04
C ILE A 12 -20.16 -5.84 22.76
N ILE A 13 -20.48 -6.95 22.08
CA ILE A 13 -19.48 -7.68 21.25
C ILE A 13 -19.97 -7.88 19.80
N CYS A 14 -21.22 -7.53 19.45
CA CYS A 14 -21.75 -7.81 18.11
C CYS A 14 -21.60 -6.68 17.06
N SER A 15 -20.94 -5.54 17.35
CA SER A 15 -20.94 -4.40 16.39
C SER A 15 -19.66 -4.23 15.57
N LEU A 16 -18.51 -4.77 15.98
CA LEU A 16 -17.25 -4.56 15.24
C LEU A 16 -17.09 -5.50 14.02
N ALA A 17 -17.73 -6.66 14.02
CA ALA A 17 -17.71 -7.57 12.88
C ALA A 17 -18.61 -7.07 11.72
N ALA A 18 -19.72 -6.41 12.03
CA ALA A 18 -20.66 -5.92 11.01
C ALA A 18 -20.08 -4.75 10.19
N PHE A 19 -19.32 -3.84 10.79
CA PHE A 19 -18.68 -2.74 10.05
C PHE A 19 -17.54 -3.23 9.15
N ALA A 20 -16.78 -4.25 9.55
CA ALA A 20 -15.74 -4.84 8.71
C ALA A 20 -16.32 -5.56 7.48
N VAL A 21 -17.46 -6.24 7.64
CA VAL A 21 -18.15 -6.92 6.53
C VAL A 21 -18.80 -5.92 5.56
N VAL A 22 -19.42 -4.84 6.06
CA VAL A 22 -20.00 -3.79 5.19
C VAL A 22 -18.91 -3.03 4.41
N PHE A 23 -17.73 -2.79 4.99
CA PHE A 23 -16.62 -2.15 4.27
C PHE A 23 -15.93 -3.09 3.26
N LEU A 24 -15.84 -4.39 3.56
CA LEU A 24 -15.41 -5.40 2.58
C LEU A 24 -16.40 -5.54 1.43
N LEU A 25 -17.71 -5.47 1.70
CA LEU A 25 -18.74 -5.50 0.66
C LEU A 25 -18.71 -4.25 -0.22
N LEU A 26 -18.50 -3.06 0.34
CA LEU A 26 -18.35 -1.82 -0.44
C LEU A 26 -17.09 -1.83 -1.33
N PHE A 27 -15.97 -2.39 -0.84
CA PHE A 27 -14.77 -2.62 -1.65
C PHE A 27 -14.99 -3.67 -2.74
N GLN A 28 -15.84 -4.67 -2.52
CA GLN A 28 -16.17 -5.68 -3.53
C GLN A 28 -17.16 -5.17 -4.58
N THR A 29 -18.10 -4.29 -4.24
CA THR A 29 -19.04 -3.72 -5.21
C THR A 29 -18.36 -2.77 -6.20
N GLU A 30 -17.36 -1.98 -5.78
CA GLU A 30 -16.55 -1.20 -6.73
C GLU A 30 -15.67 -2.10 -7.62
N GLN A 31 -15.21 -3.26 -7.11
CA GLN A 31 -14.52 -4.26 -7.93
C GLN A 31 -15.43 -5.02 -8.89
N ALA A 32 -16.72 -5.21 -8.56
CA ALA A 32 -17.69 -5.86 -9.45
C ALA A 32 -18.03 -4.98 -10.66
N ALA A 33 -18.16 -3.67 -10.47
CA ALA A 33 -18.33 -2.71 -11.56
C ALA A 33 -17.11 -2.68 -12.51
N ALA A 34 -15.89 -2.88 -11.98
CA ALA A 34 -14.68 -3.03 -12.79
C ALA A 34 -14.57 -4.42 -13.47
N ARG A 35 -15.18 -5.47 -12.90
CA ARG A 35 -15.16 -6.84 -13.45
C ARG A 35 -16.20 -7.11 -14.53
N GLN A 36 -17.34 -6.43 -14.52
CA GLN A 36 -18.35 -6.60 -15.58
C GLN A 36 -17.87 -6.13 -16.97
N ASN A 37 -16.81 -5.33 -17.03
CA ASN A 37 -16.16 -4.98 -18.31
C ASN A 37 -15.06 -5.98 -18.75
N PHE A 38 -14.72 -6.98 -17.93
CA PHE A 38 -13.60 -7.89 -18.20
C PHE A 38 -14.03 -9.34 -18.49
N GLU A 39 -15.25 -9.76 -18.13
CA GLU A 39 -15.75 -11.14 -18.36
C GLU A 39 -16.63 -11.31 -19.61
N GLN A 40 -16.32 -10.60 -20.70
CA GLN A 40 -16.93 -10.91 -22.01
C GLN A 40 -15.91 -11.19 -23.13
N ILE A 41 -14.64 -11.46 -22.78
CA ILE A 41 -13.66 -11.95 -23.74
C ILE A 41 -13.63 -13.49 -23.67
N ASN A 42 -14.44 -14.10 -24.53
CA ASN A 42 -14.43 -15.54 -24.80
C ASN A 42 -13.07 -15.94 -25.40
N CYS A 43 -12.22 -16.60 -24.60
CA CYS A 43 -11.01 -17.26 -25.08
C CYS A 43 -11.29 -18.77 -25.23
N GLN A 44 -11.68 -19.21 -26.43
CA GLN A 44 -11.49 -20.59 -26.86
C GLN A 44 -10.06 -20.79 -27.39
N PRO A 45 -9.43 -21.97 -27.15
CA PRO A 45 -8.06 -22.21 -27.57
C PRO A 45 -8.02 -22.61 -29.06
N VAL A 46 -7.30 -21.86 -29.88
CA VAL A 46 -7.08 -22.22 -31.30
C VAL A 46 -5.64 -22.70 -31.48
N PHE A 47 -5.51 -24.02 -31.64
CA PHE A 47 -4.34 -24.67 -32.22
C PHE A 47 -4.22 -24.30 -33.71
N HIS A 48 -2.98 -24.07 -34.17
CA HIS A 48 -2.59 -23.91 -35.57
C HIS A 48 -3.07 -25.06 -36.48
N ASN A 49 -3.67 -24.76 -37.66
CA ASN A 49 -3.09 -25.11 -38.97
C ASN A 49 -3.83 -24.50 -40.21
N ARG A 50 -3.01 -23.89 -41.07
CA ARG A 50 -2.97 -23.66 -42.54
C ARG A 50 -4.08 -24.16 -43.50
N LYS A 51 -4.53 -23.19 -44.33
CA LYS A 51 -4.98 -23.23 -45.76
C LYS A 51 -6.24 -24.02 -46.16
N GLU A 52 -6.94 -23.44 -47.15
CA GLU A 52 -8.17 -23.88 -47.84
C GLU A 52 -9.42 -23.70 -46.95
N PHE A 53 -10.45 -22.94 -47.34
CA PHE A 53 -11.18 -23.09 -48.57
C PHE A 53 -12.02 -21.82 -48.80
N ARG A 54 -11.78 -21.14 -49.93
CA ARG A 54 -12.69 -20.16 -50.52
C ARG A 54 -14.03 -20.84 -50.78
N SER A 55 -15.13 -20.19 -50.39
CA SER A 55 -16.37 -19.99 -51.15
C SER A 55 -17.59 -20.17 -50.28
N GLN A 56 -18.30 -19.06 -50.08
CA GLN A 56 -19.76 -18.88 -49.92
C GLN A 56 -19.94 -17.59 -49.08
N LEU A 57 -20.07 -16.38 -49.65
CA LEU A 57 -21.23 -15.92 -50.43
C LEU A 57 -22.49 -16.11 -49.56
N LEU A 58 -22.99 -15.10 -48.82
CA LEU A 58 -23.76 -13.96 -49.32
C LEU A 58 -24.09 -13.00 -48.16
N LYS A 59 -24.12 -11.70 -48.50
CA LYS A 59 -25.01 -10.63 -47.97
C LYS A 59 -25.32 -10.61 -46.46
N GLU A 60 -24.90 -9.53 -45.81
CA GLU A 60 -25.81 -8.42 -45.47
C GLU A 60 -25.02 -7.22 -44.93
N GLU A 61 -25.22 -6.06 -45.57
CA GLU A 61 -24.98 -4.75 -44.97
C GLU A 61 -25.80 -4.62 -43.69
N HIS A 62 -25.28 -3.94 -42.68
CA HIS A 62 -25.91 -2.78 -42.03
C HIS A 62 -24.89 -2.18 -41.05
N GLY A 63 -24.69 -0.86 -41.16
CA GLY A 63 -23.65 -0.14 -40.44
C GLY A 63 -23.91 -0.08 -38.94
N HIS A 64 -22.84 -0.18 -38.17
CA HIS A 64 -22.77 0.43 -36.85
C HIS A 64 -21.36 0.99 -36.63
N GLN A 65 -21.35 2.22 -36.11
CA GLN A 65 -20.19 3.03 -35.81
C GLN A 65 -19.16 2.24 -35.01
N HIS A 66 -17.94 2.19 -35.53
CA HIS A 66 -16.76 1.78 -34.78
C HIS A 66 -16.51 2.82 -33.69
N ASP A 67 -17.03 2.58 -32.49
CA ASP A 67 -16.46 3.16 -31.27
C ASP A 67 -15.09 2.51 -31.08
N HIS A 68 -14.07 3.21 -31.57
CA HIS A 68 -12.68 2.97 -31.17
C HIS A 68 -12.57 3.29 -29.68
N HIS A 69 -12.84 2.29 -28.83
CA HIS A 69 -12.34 2.30 -27.47
C HIS A 69 -10.82 2.10 -27.55
N GLU A 70 -10.09 3.21 -27.64
CA GLU A 70 -8.67 3.19 -27.30
C GLU A 70 -8.56 2.62 -25.88
N PRO A 71 -7.77 1.56 -25.64
CA PRO A 71 -7.51 1.12 -24.29
C PRO A 71 -6.88 2.30 -23.56
N GLN A 72 -7.59 2.83 -22.56
CA GLN A 72 -7.05 3.84 -21.65
C GLN A 72 -5.75 3.26 -21.08
N THR A 73 -4.64 3.77 -21.61
CA THR A 73 -3.32 3.41 -21.12
C THR A 73 -3.29 3.92 -19.68
N GLU A 74 -3.41 3.01 -18.70
CA GLU A 74 -3.25 3.36 -17.29
C GLU A 74 -1.94 4.15 -17.18
N LYS A 75 -2.05 5.42 -16.80
CA LYS A 75 -0.89 6.30 -16.71
C LYS A 75 0.11 5.66 -15.76
N GLN A 76 1.22 5.21 -16.29
CA GLN A 76 2.26 4.52 -15.53
C GLN A 76 2.88 5.51 -14.53
N THR A 77 2.49 5.37 -13.27
CA THR A 77 3.00 6.20 -12.17
C THR A 77 4.28 5.60 -11.60
N VAL A 78 5.08 6.42 -10.90
CA VAL A 78 6.34 5.97 -10.27
C VAL A 78 6.07 4.87 -9.25
N TRP A 79 5.01 5.02 -8.46
CA TRP A 79 4.51 4.06 -7.48
C TRP A 79 3.07 3.67 -7.80
N ASN A 80 2.79 2.37 -7.87
CA ASN A 80 1.47 1.84 -8.18
C ASN A 80 1.16 0.59 -7.32
N LEU A 81 -0.03 0.01 -7.49
CA LEU A 81 -0.47 -1.14 -6.70
C LEU A 81 0.43 -2.37 -6.93
N GLN A 82 0.83 -2.64 -8.17
CA GLN A 82 1.71 -3.77 -8.49
C GLN A 82 3.05 -3.67 -7.76
N LYS A 83 3.68 -2.49 -7.74
CA LYS A 83 4.92 -2.22 -7.01
C LYS A 83 4.72 -2.32 -5.49
N ALA A 84 3.59 -1.84 -4.98
CA ALA A 84 3.23 -1.99 -3.57
C ALA A 84 3.08 -3.47 -3.17
N ASP A 85 2.42 -4.29 -3.99
CA ASP A 85 2.26 -5.73 -3.74
C ASP A 85 3.59 -6.48 -3.79
N ARG A 86 4.46 -6.14 -4.75
CA ARG A 86 5.83 -6.68 -4.79
C ARG A 86 6.60 -6.33 -3.52
N LEU A 87 6.51 -5.08 -3.06
CA LEU A 87 7.16 -4.67 -1.80
C LEU A 87 6.59 -5.45 -0.60
N ARG A 88 5.27 -5.63 -0.50
CA ARG A 88 4.64 -6.45 0.54
C ARG A 88 5.18 -7.87 0.55
N GLN A 89 5.23 -8.52 -0.62
CA GLN A 89 5.75 -9.88 -0.76
C GLN A 89 7.22 -9.97 -0.31
N LYS A 90 8.06 -9.01 -0.69
CA LYS A 90 9.45 -8.94 -0.24
C LYS A 90 9.53 -8.72 1.28
N MET A 91 8.71 -7.84 1.84
CA MET A 91 8.68 -7.58 3.29
C MET A 91 8.13 -8.75 4.12
N MET A 92 7.27 -9.60 3.56
CA MET A 92 6.81 -10.81 4.23
C MET A 92 7.94 -11.80 4.49
N VAL A 93 8.91 -11.90 3.57
CA VAL A 93 10.06 -12.81 3.68
C VAL A 93 11.32 -12.14 4.21
N TYR A 94 11.39 -10.80 4.18
CA TYR A 94 12.51 -10.03 4.71
C TYR A 94 12.61 -10.21 6.23
N ARG A 95 13.55 -11.06 6.65
CA ARG A 95 13.79 -11.40 8.06
C ARG A 95 15.29 -11.55 8.34
N PRO A 96 16.11 -10.50 8.13
CA PRO A 96 17.50 -10.58 8.55
C PRO A 96 17.56 -10.84 10.06
N SER A 97 18.48 -11.72 10.46
CA SER A 97 18.91 -12.03 11.83
C SER A 97 17.97 -11.57 12.94
N ASN A 98 16.91 -12.34 13.20
CA ASN A 98 16.01 -12.16 14.35
C ASN A 98 15.19 -10.85 14.37
N GLN A 99 14.98 -10.21 13.21
CA GLN A 99 14.04 -9.08 13.09
C GLN A 99 12.57 -9.52 13.04
N GLY A 100 12.25 -10.82 13.07
CA GLY A 100 10.86 -11.28 13.11
C GLY A 100 10.07 -10.88 11.85
N ARG A 101 8.76 -10.69 12.00
CA ARG A 101 7.81 -10.41 10.92
C ARG A 101 7.45 -8.93 10.88
N PHE A 102 7.61 -8.34 9.71
CA PHE A 102 7.13 -7.00 9.44
C PHE A 102 5.65 -7.00 9.07
N ARG A 103 4.93 -5.97 9.52
CA ARG A 103 3.57 -5.64 9.13
C ARG A 103 3.57 -4.26 8.49
N GLU A 104 2.74 -4.07 7.46
CA GLU A 104 2.52 -2.76 6.84
C GLU A 104 1.60 -1.90 7.71
N TYR A 105 1.86 -0.59 7.72
CA TYR A 105 1.05 0.44 8.35
C TYR A 105 0.85 1.57 7.35
N TRP A 106 -0.29 2.26 7.45
CA TRP A 106 -0.66 3.34 6.56
C TRP A 106 -1.28 4.49 7.32
N VAL A 107 -1.46 5.61 6.64
CA VAL A 107 -2.23 6.72 7.17
C VAL A 107 -3.64 6.22 7.53
N GLY A 108 -4.00 6.32 8.81
CA GLY A 108 -5.29 5.82 9.34
C GLY A 108 -5.19 4.52 10.13
N THR A 109 -4.20 3.66 9.85
CA THR A 109 -3.90 2.45 10.64
C THR A 109 -2.51 2.58 11.24
N SER A 110 -2.41 3.39 12.30
CA SER A 110 -1.13 3.80 12.87
C SER A 110 -0.53 2.77 13.83
N LEU A 111 0.77 2.56 13.69
CA LEU A 111 1.65 1.95 14.68
C LEU A 111 1.85 2.88 15.90
N LYS A 112 1.93 2.30 17.10
CA LYS A 112 2.42 3.02 18.30
C LYS A 112 3.92 2.80 18.47
N TRP A 113 4.72 3.81 18.15
CA TRP A 113 6.17 3.81 18.34
C TRP A 113 6.53 4.78 19.45
N LYS A 114 7.00 4.29 20.61
CA LYS A 114 7.30 5.10 21.81
C LYS A 114 6.16 6.08 22.18
N GLY A 115 4.92 5.63 22.06
CA GLY A 115 3.71 6.44 22.32
C GLY A 115 3.21 7.30 21.15
N VAL A 116 4.02 7.47 20.09
CA VAL A 116 3.67 8.23 18.89
C VAL A 116 2.92 7.35 17.88
N SER A 117 1.83 7.87 17.30
CA SER A 117 1.11 7.24 16.18
C SER A 117 1.84 7.49 14.86
N LEU A 118 2.66 6.55 14.44
CA LEU A 118 3.30 6.55 13.12
C LEU A 118 2.45 5.77 12.09
N PRO A 119 2.39 6.18 10.82
CA PRO A 119 3.04 7.36 10.26
C PRO A 119 2.27 8.66 10.52
N ASN A 120 1.01 8.59 10.98
CA ASN A 120 0.09 9.74 11.00
C ASN A 120 0.76 11.02 11.54
N GLN A 121 1.38 10.99 12.72
CA GLN A 121 1.89 12.19 13.37
C GLN A 121 3.22 12.75 12.82
N VAL A 122 3.78 12.17 11.75
CA VAL A 122 4.97 12.72 11.07
C VAL A 122 4.71 13.11 9.61
N ILE A 123 3.53 12.78 9.09
CA ILE A 123 3.13 13.09 7.72
C ILE A 123 2.42 14.44 7.69
N SER A 124 2.94 15.37 6.89
CA SER A 124 2.47 16.76 6.83
C SER A 124 1.12 16.97 6.15
N ASN A 125 0.80 16.17 5.12
CA ASN A 125 -0.46 16.25 4.38
C ASN A 125 -1.57 15.36 4.98
N VAL A 126 -1.43 14.95 6.24
CA VAL A 126 -2.48 14.26 6.99
C VAL A 126 -3.04 15.22 8.03
N LYS A 127 -4.37 15.35 8.07
CA LYS A 127 -5.06 16.20 9.05
C LYS A 127 -4.93 15.59 10.45
N ASN A 128 -3.94 16.07 11.19
CA ASN A 128 -3.67 15.65 12.57
C ASN A 128 -3.69 16.84 13.50
N LYS A 129 -4.16 16.65 14.74
CA LYS A 129 -4.07 17.68 15.79
C LYS A 129 -2.63 17.95 16.24
N GLN A 130 -1.70 17.04 15.96
CA GLN A 130 -0.30 17.16 16.37
C GLN A 130 0.61 16.47 15.37
N THR A 131 1.47 17.25 14.73
CA THR A 131 2.54 16.79 13.84
C THR A 131 3.88 17.02 14.52
N PHE A 132 4.75 16.01 14.51
CA PHE A 132 6.11 16.08 15.02
C PHE A 132 7.01 16.68 13.95
N HIS A 133 7.99 17.48 14.38
CA HIS A 133 9.10 17.87 13.54
C HIS A 133 9.97 16.64 13.25
N VAL A 134 10.46 16.54 12.02
CA VAL A 134 11.26 15.42 11.56
C VAL A 134 12.62 15.94 11.10
N SER A 135 13.68 15.29 11.57
CA SER A 135 15.00 15.39 10.95
C SER A 135 15.44 14.03 10.43
N ILE A 136 16.17 14.03 9.33
CA ILE A 136 16.78 12.85 8.72
C ILE A 136 18.28 13.12 8.65
N ASP A 137 19.05 12.29 9.36
CA ASP A 137 20.52 12.45 9.50
C ASP A 137 20.92 13.89 9.90
N GLY A 138 20.15 14.48 10.81
CA GLY A 138 20.40 15.81 11.38
C GLY A 138 19.88 16.99 10.56
N LYS A 139 19.23 16.76 9.41
CA LYS A 139 18.63 17.83 8.60
C LYS A 139 17.12 17.79 8.69
N ASP A 140 16.49 18.94 8.89
CA ASP A 140 15.03 19.03 8.92
C ASP A 140 14.42 18.66 7.57
N ARG A 141 13.35 17.87 7.63
CA ARG A 141 12.65 17.34 6.45
C ARG A 141 11.17 17.29 6.71
N GLN A 142 10.39 17.59 5.67
CA GLN A 142 8.96 17.43 5.69
C GLN A 142 8.60 16.14 4.95
N LEU A 143 7.99 15.19 5.66
CA LEU A 143 7.46 13.97 5.06
C LEU A 143 6.03 14.21 4.59
N GLN A 144 5.67 13.64 3.44
CA GLN A 144 4.30 13.62 2.95
C GLN A 144 3.94 12.23 2.46
N TYR A 145 2.68 11.82 2.64
CA TYR A 145 2.20 10.56 2.12
C TYR A 145 1.86 10.72 0.64
N SER A 146 2.21 9.72 -0.16
CA SER A 146 1.86 9.67 -1.58
C SER A 146 1.43 8.27 -2.01
N LYS A 147 0.35 8.22 -2.80
CA LYS A 147 -0.09 7.00 -3.49
C LYS A 147 0.68 6.73 -4.79
N THR A 148 1.29 7.75 -5.39
CA THR A 148 1.90 7.66 -6.73
C THR A 148 3.41 7.93 -6.76
N GLY A 149 3.97 8.52 -5.70
CA GLY A 149 5.37 8.92 -5.63
C GLY A 149 5.75 10.09 -6.56
N GLU A 150 4.76 10.75 -7.17
CA GLU A 150 4.98 11.75 -8.23
C GLU A 150 5.12 13.19 -7.74
N GLN A 151 4.83 13.47 -6.48
CA GLN A 151 4.96 14.82 -5.94
C GLN A 151 6.43 15.16 -5.69
N ALA A 152 6.77 16.45 -5.67
CA ALA A 152 8.11 16.90 -5.26
C ALA A 152 8.34 16.63 -3.77
N GLY A 153 9.61 16.43 -3.38
CA GLY A 153 10.03 16.20 -2.01
C GLY A 153 9.92 14.75 -1.54
N TRP A 154 9.76 14.57 -0.23
CA TRP A 154 9.93 13.28 0.45
C TRP A 154 8.61 12.51 0.56
N ASN A 155 8.32 11.72 -0.46
CA ASN A 155 7.08 10.96 -0.55
C ASN A 155 7.19 9.62 0.17
N VAL A 156 6.56 9.50 1.33
CA VAL A 156 6.34 8.22 2.01
C VAL A 156 5.29 7.43 1.24
N VAL A 157 5.70 6.31 0.66
CA VAL A 157 4.84 5.44 -0.15
C VAL A 157 4.43 4.15 0.59
N ALA A 158 5.21 3.74 1.58
CA ALA A 158 4.87 2.62 2.45
C ALA A 158 5.59 2.71 3.81
N VAL A 159 5.00 2.10 4.84
CA VAL A 159 5.63 1.96 6.16
C VAL A 159 5.50 0.54 6.64
N PHE A 160 6.61 -0.08 7.05
CA PHE A 160 6.62 -1.44 7.58
C PHE A 160 7.29 -1.48 8.94
N SER A 161 6.76 -2.30 9.85
CA SER A 161 7.32 -2.41 11.18
C SER A 161 7.08 -3.77 11.82
N ASN A 162 8.07 -4.22 12.59
CA ASN A 162 8.01 -5.43 13.40
C ASN A 162 7.77 -5.12 14.90
N GLN A 163 7.42 -3.88 15.26
CA GLN A 163 7.28 -3.44 16.67
C GLN A 163 6.37 -4.37 17.47
N ASN A 164 5.28 -4.83 16.85
CA ASN A 164 4.28 -5.71 17.45
C ASN A 164 4.63 -7.22 17.39
N ASP A 165 5.75 -7.62 16.79
CA ASP A 165 6.18 -9.02 16.80
C ASP A 165 6.93 -9.35 18.09
N ALA A 166 6.30 -10.10 18.99
CA ALA A 166 6.90 -10.52 20.26
C ALA A 166 8.21 -11.33 20.10
N LYS A 167 8.43 -11.97 18.94
CA LYS A 167 9.62 -12.78 18.68
C LYS A 167 10.81 -11.98 18.11
N ALA A 168 10.60 -10.71 17.75
CA ALA A 168 11.64 -9.86 17.21
C ALA A 168 12.61 -9.39 18.32
N SER A 169 13.88 -9.76 18.20
CA SER A 169 14.94 -9.37 19.13
C SER A 169 15.34 -7.88 19.01
N LYS A 170 15.17 -7.32 17.81
CA LYS A 170 15.37 -5.90 17.52
C LYS A 170 14.14 -5.35 16.81
N LYS A 171 13.69 -4.18 17.25
CA LYS A 171 12.48 -3.53 16.74
C LYS A 171 12.85 -2.44 15.76
N HIS A 172 12.18 -2.47 14.62
CA HIS A 172 12.44 -1.66 13.46
C HIS A 172 11.13 -1.10 12.89
N THR A 173 11.23 0.11 12.33
CA THR A 173 10.14 0.79 11.63
C THR A 173 10.72 1.46 10.41
N TYR A 174 10.47 0.92 9.23
CA TYR A 174 11.00 1.43 7.97
C TYR A 174 9.94 2.26 7.24
N PHE A 175 10.34 3.45 6.81
CA PHE A 175 9.58 4.30 5.91
C PHE A 175 10.24 4.22 4.53
N PHE A 176 9.48 3.78 3.53
CA PHE A 176 9.91 3.71 2.15
C PHE A 176 9.53 5.01 1.45
N ILE A 177 10.53 5.67 0.88
CA ILE A 177 10.42 7.04 0.39
C ILE A 177 10.87 7.13 -1.06
N ILE A 178 10.09 7.83 -1.87
CA ILE A 178 10.48 8.27 -3.20
C ILE A 178 10.74 9.76 -3.12
N ASN A 179 12.01 10.15 -3.18
CA ASN A 179 12.40 11.56 -3.17
C ASN A 179 12.46 12.10 -4.60
N ASP A 180 11.78 13.23 -4.83
CA ASP A 180 11.75 13.95 -6.10
C ASP A 180 11.46 13.05 -7.33
N ARG A 181 10.54 12.10 -7.16
CA ARG A 181 10.04 11.16 -8.19
C ARG A 181 11.05 10.11 -8.68
N LYS A 182 12.25 10.05 -8.11
CA LYS A 182 13.35 9.24 -8.67
C LYS A 182 14.10 8.45 -7.63
N GLU A 183 14.45 9.07 -6.52
CA GLU A 183 15.39 8.49 -5.58
C GLU A 183 14.67 7.58 -4.58
N ALA A 184 15.04 6.31 -4.57
CA ALA A 184 14.61 5.36 -3.56
C ALA A 184 15.39 5.62 -2.26
N LEU A 185 14.67 5.89 -1.18
CA LEU A 185 15.22 6.06 0.17
C LEU A 185 14.45 5.20 1.15
N ILE A 186 15.14 4.78 2.20
CA ILE A 186 14.52 4.14 3.36
C ILE A 186 15.06 4.81 4.60
N ILE A 187 14.15 5.21 5.49
CA ILE A 187 14.53 5.83 6.76
C ILE A 187 13.89 5.08 7.93
N GLU A 188 14.52 5.20 9.09
CA GLU A 188 14.08 4.58 10.34
C GLU A 188 14.12 5.60 11.49
N PRO A 189 13.07 5.71 12.32
CA PRO A 189 13.09 6.59 13.48
C PRO A 189 14.02 6.01 14.56
N VAL A 190 14.94 6.83 15.06
CA VAL A 190 15.96 6.43 16.04
C VAL A 190 15.76 7.07 17.41
N SER A 191 15.26 8.30 17.46
CA SER A 191 15.03 9.00 18.73
C SER A 191 13.78 9.86 18.72
N LEU A 192 13.25 10.09 19.92
CA LEU A 192 12.09 10.93 20.19
C LEU A 192 12.47 11.89 21.31
N ASN A 193 12.34 13.19 21.06
CA ASN A 193 12.53 14.23 22.06
C ASN A 193 11.42 15.28 21.93
N ARG A 194 10.59 15.42 22.97
CA ARG A 194 9.44 16.35 23.00
C ARG A 194 8.56 16.21 21.74
N LYS A 195 8.65 17.14 20.80
CA LYS A 195 7.89 17.18 19.53
C LYS A 195 8.76 16.96 18.30
N HIS A 196 9.93 16.35 18.47
CA HIS A 196 10.89 16.08 17.42
C HIS A 196 11.22 14.58 17.34
N ILE A 197 11.20 14.02 16.14
CA ILE A 197 11.63 12.66 15.85
C ILE A 197 12.81 12.71 14.90
N ALA A 198 13.94 12.14 15.33
CA ALA A 198 15.09 11.97 14.46
C ALA A 198 15.00 10.61 13.76
N PHE A 199 15.24 10.63 12.46
CA PHE A 199 15.36 9.47 11.59
C PHE A 199 16.79 9.36 11.07
N THR A 200 17.17 8.15 10.66
CA THR A 200 18.40 7.93 9.89
C THR A 200 18.09 7.24 8.58
N SER A 201 18.86 7.57 7.54
CA SER A 201 18.89 6.82 6.28
C SER A 201 19.86 5.63 6.30
N LYS A 202 20.62 5.46 7.39
CA LYS A 202 21.59 4.37 7.57
C LYS A 202 20.87 3.05 7.88
N VAL A 203 20.16 2.53 6.90
CA VAL A 203 19.44 1.24 6.97
C VAL A 203 20.17 0.15 6.18
N SER A 204 19.61 -1.06 6.19
CA SER A 204 20.13 -2.20 5.41
C SER A 204 20.23 -1.87 3.92
N ARG A 205 21.44 -1.98 3.36
CA ARG A 205 21.69 -1.85 1.91
C ARG A 205 20.93 -2.90 1.11
N GLN A 206 20.75 -4.11 1.66
CA GLN A 206 19.96 -5.16 1.02
C GLN A 206 18.51 -4.72 0.84
N LEU A 207 17.91 -4.12 1.88
CA LEU A 207 16.53 -3.66 1.82
C LEU A 207 16.37 -2.47 0.85
N LEU A 208 17.34 -1.55 0.87
CA LEU A 208 17.37 -0.44 -0.08
C LEU A 208 17.47 -0.95 -1.52
N SER A 209 18.35 -1.91 -1.79
CA SER A 209 18.48 -2.54 -3.12
C SER A 209 17.17 -3.17 -3.58
N VAL A 210 16.45 -3.88 -2.69
CA VAL A 210 15.15 -4.46 -3.02
C VAL A 210 14.16 -3.37 -3.44
N PHE A 211 14.10 -2.27 -2.70
CA PHE A 211 13.18 -1.19 -3.01
C PHE A 211 13.54 -0.48 -4.33
N THR A 212 14.82 -0.20 -4.56
CA THR A 212 15.30 0.39 -5.82
C THR A 212 14.95 -0.50 -7.02
N SER A 213 15.13 -1.82 -6.90
CA SER A 213 14.76 -2.75 -7.97
C SER A 213 13.27 -2.70 -8.30
N ILE A 214 12.39 -2.58 -7.30
CA ILE A 214 10.94 -2.46 -7.53
C ILE A 214 10.60 -1.16 -8.28
N LEU A 215 11.27 -0.05 -7.98
CA LEU A 215 11.00 1.22 -8.67
C LEU A 215 11.45 1.21 -10.13
N ALA A 216 12.49 0.44 -10.46
CA ALA A 216 13.01 0.29 -11.82
C ALA A 216 12.15 -0.59 -12.73
N GLU A 217 11.15 -1.28 -12.18
CA GLU A 217 10.22 -2.12 -12.94
C GLU A 217 9.22 -1.23 -13.71
N HIS A 218 9.00 -1.59 -14.98
CA HIS A 218 8.01 -0.97 -15.84
C HIS A 218 6.68 -1.72 -15.75
#